data_AF-X0TX70-F1
#
_entry.id   AF-X0TX70-F1
#
_cell.length_a   1.000
_cell.length_b   1.000
_cell.length_c   1.000
_cell.angle_alpha   90.00
_cell.angle_beta   90.00
_cell.angle_gamma   90.00
#
_symmetry.space_group_name_H-M   'P 1'
#
loop_
_entity.id
_entity.type
_entity.pdbx_description
1 polymer ?
#
loop_
_entity_poly.entity_id
_entity_poly.type
_entity_poly.pdbx_seq_one_letter_code
_entity_poly.pdbx_strand_id
1 'polypeptide(L)'
;LRDKGYDEDFLVFDQTYARRAILWEWMRERGYDPEKLIVLEGDERSLPELREADRCVSGVCLREWLKHVREKESRIRTWEVETETWKLEVSEEGISSLIPDPETIADEELYEVALHVSKATGEPLPTTGKMILYDGRMGEPFDQPVTVGVINMMKLAHLVEDKVHARSTGPYSLVTQQPLGGKAQFGGQRFGEMEVWALEAYGAAHTLQEMLTVKSDDVMGRVKTYEAIVKG
;
A
#
# COMPACT_ATOMS: atom_id res chain seq x y z
N LEU A 1 11.00 -18.97 -27.86
CA LEU A 1 11.08 -19.71 -26.57
C LEU A 1 10.91 -21.22 -26.75
N ARG A 2 10.21 -21.69 -27.80
CA ARG A 2 10.08 -23.12 -28.14
C ARG A 2 11.40 -23.87 -28.25
N ASP A 3 12.40 -23.28 -28.92
CA ASP A 3 13.73 -23.89 -29.09
C ASP A 3 14.55 -23.93 -27.79
N LYS A 4 14.10 -23.22 -26.75
CA LYS A 4 14.78 -23.10 -25.45
C LYS A 4 14.15 -24.02 -24.37
N GLY A 5 13.20 -24.88 -24.75
CA GLY A 5 12.63 -25.89 -23.85
C GLY A 5 11.49 -25.41 -22.93
N TYR A 6 10.92 -24.23 -23.18
CA TYR A 6 9.76 -23.73 -22.43
C TYR A 6 8.45 -24.24 -23.04
N ASP A 7 7.46 -24.51 -22.19
CA ASP A 7 6.13 -24.97 -22.60
C ASP A 7 5.27 -23.78 -23.07
N GLU A 8 4.79 -23.83 -24.31
CA GLU A 8 4.01 -22.76 -24.93
C GLU A 8 2.64 -22.57 -24.27
N ASP A 9 2.00 -23.66 -23.82
CA ASP A 9 0.69 -23.57 -23.20
C ASP A 9 0.80 -22.88 -21.84
N PHE A 10 1.79 -23.25 -21.03
CA PHE A 10 2.03 -22.58 -19.75
C PHE A 10 2.47 -21.12 -19.92
N LEU A 11 3.21 -20.77 -20.98
CA LEU A 11 3.55 -19.36 -21.25
C LEU A 11 2.32 -18.49 -21.52
N VAL A 12 1.26 -19.06 -22.11
CA VAL A 12 0.05 -18.32 -22.45
C VAL A 12 -0.92 -18.26 -21.26
N PHE A 13 -1.09 -19.38 -20.55
CA PHE A 13 -2.14 -19.51 -19.53
C PHE A 13 -1.68 -19.18 -18.11
N ASP A 14 -0.38 -19.34 -17.79
CA ASP A 14 0.15 -19.09 -16.45
C ASP A 14 1.07 -17.85 -16.44
N GLN A 15 0.56 -16.74 -15.88
CA GLN A 15 1.33 -15.51 -15.73
C GLN A 15 2.56 -15.67 -14.85
N THR A 16 2.54 -16.55 -13.86
CA THR A 16 3.67 -16.81 -12.97
C THR A 16 4.78 -17.52 -13.73
N TYR A 17 4.43 -18.56 -14.50
CA TYR A 17 5.37 -19.27 -15.36
C TYR A 17 5.98 -18.33 -16.40
N ALA A 18 5.16 -17.53 -17.08
CA ALA A 18 5.62 -16.57 -18.09
C ALA A 18 6.60 -15.53 -17.52
N ARG A 19 6.29 -14.94 -16.36
CA ARG A 19 7.19 -13.99 -15.68
C ARG A 19 8.52 -14.63 -15.29
N ARG A 20 8.49 -15.86 -14.78
CA ARG A 20 9.70 -16.62 -14.42
C ARG A 20 10.56 -16.92 -15.64
N ALA A 21 9.97 -17.40 -16.73
CA ALA A 21 10.68 -17.70 -17.97
C ALA A 21 11.37 -16.46 -18.56
N ILE A 22 10.68 -15.31 -18.59
CA ILE A 22 11.27 -14.05 -19.05
C ILE A 22 12.44 -13.62 -18.17
N LEU A 23 12.28 -13.69 -16.85
CA LEU A 23 13.35 -13.35 -15.92
C LEU A 23 14.58 -14.23 -16.12
N TRP A 24 14.38 -15.53 -16.31
CA TRP A 24 15.47 -16.49 -16.54
C TRP A 24 16.24 -16.18 -17.82
N GLU A 25 15.54 -15.88 -18.90
CA GLU A 25 16.17 -15.53 -20.16
C GLU A 25 16.90 -14.19 -20.08
N TRP A 26 16.29 -13.19 -19.44
CA TRP A 26 16.94 -11.90 -19.19
C TRP A 26 18.24 -12.05 -18.38
N MET A 27 18.23 -12.92 -17.36
CA MET A 27 19.42 -13.23 -16.58
C MET A 27 20.50 -13.91 -17.42
N ARG A 28 20.13 -14.91 -18.23
CA ARG A 28 21.06 -15.61 -19.14
C ARG A 28 21.68 -14.68 -20.18
N GLU A 29 20.88 -13.78 -20.76
CA GLU A 29 21.36 -12.78 -21.72
C GLU A 29 22.41 -11.83 -21.13
N ARG A 30 22.35 -11.60 -19.82
CA ARG A 30 23.32 -10.79 -19.06
C ARG A 30 24.47 -11.59 -18.46
N GLY A 31 24.54 -12.88 -18.75
CA GLY A 31 25.58 -13.78 -18.25
C GLY A 31 25.40 -14.22 -16.80
N TYR A 32 24.23 -14.00 -16.20
CA TYR A 32 23.90 -14.48 -14.87
C TYR A 32 23.30 -15.89 -14.93
N ASP A 33 23.64 -16.72 -13.95
CA ASP A 33 23.12 -18.09 -13.81
C ASP A 33 21.83 -18.08 -12.96
N PRO A 34 20.63 -18.29 -13.55
CA PRO A 34 19.37 -18.16 -12.82
C PRO A 34 19.19 -19.22 -11.74
N GLU A 35 19.75 -20.42 -11.92
CA GLU A 35 19.56 -21.55 -11.01
C GLU A 35 20.29 -21.34 -9.68
N LYS A 36 21.41 -20.62 -9.71
CA LYS A 36 22.15 -20.25 -8.50
C LYS A 36 21.51 -19.09 -7.75
N LEU A 37 20.91 -18.16 -8.48
CA LEU A 37 20.41 -16.89 -7.93
C LEU A 37 18.96 -16.97 -7.45
N ILE A 38 18.06 -17.56 -8.23
CA ILE A 38 16.63 -17.50 -7.93
C ILE A 38 16.24 -18.68 -7.04
N VAL A 39 15.57 -18.38 -5.92
CA VAL A 39 14.92 -19.36 -5.03
C VAL A 39 13.43 -19.33 -5.32
N LEU A 40 12.83 -20.48 -5.66
CA LEU A 40 11.39 -20.61 -5.96
C LEU A 40 10.69 -21.54 -4.95
N GLU A 41 9.37 -21.65 -5.10
CA GLU A 41 8.56 -22.61 -4.33
C GLU A 41 9.05 -24.04 -4.61
N GLY A 42 9.34 -24.79 -3.54
CA GLY A 42 9.83 -26.18 -3.65
C GLY A 42 11.35 -26.33 -3.74
N ASP A 43 12.12 -25.26 -3.49
CA ASP A 43 13.58 -25.34 -3.41
C ASP A 43 14.04 -26.21 -2.22
N GLU A 44 14.88 -27.21 -2.50
CA GLU A 44 15.40 -28.17 -1.51
C GLU A 44 16.80 -27.80 -0.98
N ARG A 45 17.35 -26.65 -1.37
CA ARG A 45 18.67 -26.19 -0.88
C ARG A 45 18.71 -26.04 0.63
N SER A 46 19.89 -26.31 1.19
CA SER A 46 20.15 -26.13 2.61
C SER A 46 20.24 -24.63 2.99
N LEU A 47 19.99 -24.29 4.25
CA LEU A 47 20.08 -22.90 4.73
C LEU A 47 21.43 -22.21 4.40
N PRO A 48 22.60 -22.87 4.48
CA PRO A 48 23.86 -22.27 4.05
C PRO A 48 23.89 -21.92 2.54
N GLU A 49 23.35 -22.79 1.69
CA GLU A 49 23.28 -22.56 0.24
C GLU A 49 22.30 -21.44 -0.11
N LEU A 50 21.18 -21.34 0.62
CA LEU A 50 20.23 -20.22 0.47
C LEU A 50 20.87 -18.88 0.84
N ARG A 51 21.66 -18.82 1.91
CA ARG A 51 22.40 -17.59 2.28
C ARG A 51 23.43 -17.20 1.23
N GLU A 52 24.05 -18.16 0.58
CA GLU A 52 24.97 -17.89 -0.52
C GLU A 52 24.23 -17.32 -1.73
N ALA A 53 23.10 -17.92 -2.10
CA ALA A 53 22.24 -17.41 -3.16
C ALA A 53 21.77 -15.97 -2.87
N ASP A 54 21.32 -15.68 -1.64
CA ASP A 54 20.89 -14.34 -1.22
C ASP A 54 22.03 -13.30 -1.35
N ARG A 55 23.27 -13.69 -1.01
CA ARG A 55 24.45 -12.85 -1.19
C ARG A 55 24.73 -12.57 -2.66
N CYS A 56 24.71 -13.60 -3.50
CA CYS A 56 24.92 -13.44 -4.94
C CYS A 56 23.83 -12.56 -5.57
N VAL A 57 22.55 -12.75 -5.20
CA VAL A 57 21.43 -11.92 -5.67
C VAL A 57 21.61 -10.47 -5.26
N SER A 58 21.97 -10.22 -4.00
CA SER A 58 22.24 -8.87 -3.51
C SER A 58 23.34 -8.19 -4.33
N GLY A 59 24.43 -8.91 -4.64
CA GLY A 59 25.50 -8.40 -5.49
C GLY A 59 25.04 -8.07 -6.92
N VAL A 60 24.31 -8.98 -7.56
CA VAL A 60 23.75 -8.75 -8.90
C VAL A 60 22.82 -7.53 -8.91
N CYS A 61 21.93 -7.41 -7.93
CA CYS A 61 21.02 -6.27 -7.80
C CYS A 61 21.78 -4.94 -7.64
N LEU A 62 22.85 -4.91 -6.84
CA LEU A 62 23.66 -3.71 -6.66
C LEU A 62 24.42 -3.32 -7.93
N ARG A 63 24.99 -4.30 -8.66
CA ARG A 63 25.67 -4.04 -9.95
C ARG A 63 24.72 -3.46 -10.98
N GLU A 64 23.53 -4.05 -11.11
CA GLU A 64 22.50 -3.58 -12.04
C GLU A 64 21.97 -2.19 -11.64
N TRP A 65 21.82 -1.93 -10.35
CA TRP A 65 21.46 -0.60 -9.87
C TRP A 65 22.54 0.45 -10.16
N LEU A 66 23.83 0.14 -9.99
CA LEU A 66 24.92 1.05 -10.36
C LEU A 66 24.93 1.35 -11.86
N LYS A 67 24.70 0.34 -12.72
CA LYS A 67 24.53 0.52 -14.17
C LYS A 67 23.36 1.47 -14.47
N HIS A 68 22.23 1.27 -13.80
CA HIS A 68 21.04 2.10 -13.95
C HIS A 68 21.27 3.56 -13.54
N VAL A 69 21.88 3.80 -12.38
CA VAL A 69 22.18 5.16 -11.88
C VAL A 69 23.13 5.87 -12.85
N ARG A 70 24.17 5.19 -13.34
CA ARG A 70 25.11 5.72 -14.33
C ARG A 70 24.44 6.10 -15.66
N GLU A 71 23.52 5.28 -16.15
CA GLU A 71 22.75 5.57 -17.36
C GLU A 71 21.79 6.76 -17.16
N LYS A 72 21.10 6.81 -16.01
CA LYS A 72 20.16 7.88 -15.66
C LYS A 72 20.85 9.24 -15.67
N GLU A 73 22.02 9.37 -15.07
CA GLU A 73 22.79 10.62 -15.11
C GLU A 73 23.22 11.01 -16.53
N SER A 74 23.63 10.04 -17.34
CA SER A 74 24.03 10.27 -18.73
C SER A 74 22.87 10.80 -19.58
N ARG A 75 21.65 10.34 -19.30
CA ARG A 75 20.41 10.80 -19.95
C ARG A 75 19.97 12.20 -19.50
N ILE A 76 20.16 12.55 -18.22
CA ILE A 76 19.86 13.89 -17.71
C ILE A 76 20.76 14.94 -18.37
N ARG A 77 22.05 14.63 -18.61
CA ARG A 77 22.97 15.54 -19.31
C ARG A 77 22.65 15.78 -20.80
N THR A 78 21.90 14.90 -21.43
CA THR A 78 21.50 15.05 -22.85
C THR A 78 20.19 15.80 -23.03
N TRP A 79 19.47 16.10 -21.94
CA TRP A 79 18.19 16.82 -21.92
C TRP A 79 18.38 18.24 -21.37
N GLU A 80 19.29 19.03 -21.94
CA GLU A 80 19.33 20.47 -21.73
C GLU A 80 18.43 21.15 -22.77
N VAL A 81 17.21 21.50 -22.35
CA VAL A 81 16.33 22.44 -23.05
C VAL A 81 16.28 23.72 -22.24
N GLU A 82 16.57 24.84 -22.91
CA GLU A 82 16.49 26.23 -22.44
C GLU A 82 15.31 26.50 -21.51
N THR A 83 15.49 26.43 -20.19
CA THR A 83 14.62 27.14 -19.24
C THR A 83 15.36 27.47 -17.94
N GLU A 84 15.31 28.74 -17.58
CA GLU A 84 15.81 29.29 -16.32
C GLU A 84 14.97 28.74 -15.15
N THR A 85 15.52 27.85 -14.32
CA THR A 85 15.51 27.92 -12.82
C THR A 85 15.97 26.62 -12.14
N TRP A 86 16.63 26.81 -10.99
CA TRP A 86 17.21 25.87 -10.00
C TRP A 86 18.45 25.06 -10.44
N LYS A 87 19.63 25.64 -10.19
CA LYS A 87 20.93 24.95 -10.21
C LYS A 87 21.15 24.21 -8.89
N LEU A 88 21.18 22.88 -8.94
CA LEU A 88 21.97 22.11 -7.97
C LEU A 88 23.44 22.32 -8.37
N GLU A 89 24.29 22.81 -7.47
CA GLU A 89 25.74 22.88 -7.71
C GLU A 89 26.29 21.45 -7.77
N VAL A 90 26.23 20.84 -8.96
CA VAL A 90 26.98 19.64 -9.28
C VAL A 90 28.38 20.12 -9.64
N SER A 91 29.42 19.65 -8.94
CA SER A 91 30.82 19.90 -9.29
C SER A 91 31.05 19.63 -10.78
N GLU A 92 31.81 20.50 -11.45
CA GLU A 92 32.11 20.41 -12.90
C GLU A 92 32.71 19.05 -13.32
N GLU A 93 33.31 18.33 -12.37
CA GLU A 93 33.61 16.90 -12.49
C GLU A 93 32.35 16.10 -12.19
N GLY A 94 31.51 15.91 -13.22
CA GLY A 94 30.20 15.32 -13.01
C GLY A 94 30.25 13.88 -12.47
N ILE A 95 29.31 13.56 -11.58
CA ILE A 95 29.20 12.32 -10.77
C ILE A 95 29.47 10.99 -11.51
N SER A 96 29.24 10.90 -12.83
CA SER A 96 29.73 9.80 -13.68
C SER A 96 31.22 9.43 -13.55
N SER A 97 32.11 10.31 -13.09
CA SER A 97 33.51 9.96 -12.78
C SER A 97 33.68 9.29 -11.40
N LEU A 98 32.70 9.47 -10.51
CA LEU A 98 32.65 8.88 -9.16
C LEU A 98 31.99 7.50 -9.14
N ILE A 99 31.32 7.07 -10.21
CA ILE A 99 30.72 5.74 -10.33
C ILE A 99 31.70 4.80 -11.06
N PRO A 100 32.47 3.97 -10.34
CA PRO A 100 33.36 2.99 -10.97
C PRO A 100 32.58 1.96 -11.80
N ASP A 101 33.26 1.32 -12.75
CA ASP A 101 32.61 0.34 -13.62
C ASP A 101 32.13 -0.87 -12.81
N PRO A 102 30.80 -1.16 -12.75
CA PRO A 102 30.23 -2.18 -11.86
C PRO A 102 30.76 -3.60 -12.09
N GLU A 103 31.38 -3.86 -13.24
CA GLU A 103 31.95 -5.17 -13.57
C GLU A 103 33.36 -5.37 -12.99
N THR A 104 34.06 -4.29 -12.67
CA THR A 104 35.44 -4.31 -12.16
C THR A 104 35.55 -4.33 -10.63
N ILE A 105 34.44 -4.09 -9.93
CA ILE A 105 34.39 -3.98 -8.47
C ILE A 105 34.35 -5.38 -7.84
N ALA A 106 35.13 -5.58 -6.77
CA ALA A 106 35.07 -6.80 -5.97
C ALA A 106 33.75 -6.90 -5.20
N ASP A 107 33.22 -8.10 -5.02
CA ASP A 107 31.91 -8.29 -4.38
C ASP A 107 31.88 -7.79 -2.93
N GLU A 108 33.02 -7.83 -2.23
CA GLU A 108 33.18 -7.32 -0.86
C GLU A 108 33.04 -5.78 -0.78
N GLU A 109 33.56 -5.06 -1.77
CA GLU A 109 33.57 -3.59 -1.79
C GLU A 109 32.29 -2.98 -2.39
N LEU A 110 31.52 -3.80 -3.12
CA LEU A 110 30.36 -3.37 -3.89
C LEU A 110 29.29 -2.65 -3.04
N TYR A 111 29.04 -3.14 -1.82
CA TYR A 111 28.05 -2.52 -0.93
C TYR A 111 28.49 -1.13 -0.45
N GLU A 112 29.78 -0.97 -0.12
CA GLU A 112 30.34 0.30 0.34
C GLU A 112 30.29 1.35 -0.78
N VAL A 113 30.71 0.97 -1.99
CA VAL A 113 30.63 1.83 -3.17
C VAL A 113 29.17 2.22 -3.44
N ALA A 114 28.24 1.26 -3.42
CA ALA A 114 26.83 1.55 -3.64
C ALA A 114 26.25 2.49 -2.58
N LEU A 115 26.65 2.34 -1.31
CA LEU A 115 26.24 3.23 -0.23
C LEU A 115 26.77 4.66 -0.43
N HIS A 116 28.01 4.80 -0.89
CA HIS A 116 28.61 6.10 -1.22
C HIS A 116 27.86 6.77 -2.38
N VAL A 117 27.59 6.02 -3.46
CA VAL A 117 26.81 6.51 -4.60
C VAL A 117 25.40 6.90 -4.16
N SER A 118 24.72 6.08 -3.36
CA SER A 118 23.37 6.36 -2.84
C SER A 118 23.31 7.66 -2.03
N LYS A 119 24.31 7.92 -1.18
CA LYS A 119 24.40 9.17 -0.42
C LYS A 119 24.67 10.39 -1.30
N ALA A 120 25.45 10.22 -2.37
CA ALA A 120 25.79 11.29 -3.29
C ALA A 120 24.63 11.65 -4.24
N THR A 121 23.92 10.65 -4.76
CA THR A 121 22.83 10.84 -5.74
C THR A 121 21.45 11.01 -5.09
N GLY A 122 21.29 10.62 -3.83
CA GLY A 122 19.99 10.58 -3.15
C GLY A 122 19.11 9.39 -3.58
N GLU A 123 19.61 8.51 -4.45
CA GLU A 123 18.89 7.33 -4.91
C GLU A 123 18.94 6.21 -3.86
N PRO A 124 17.81 5.61 -3.47
CA PRO A 124 17.79 4.53 -2.48
C PRO A 124 18.40 3.24 -3.03
N LEU A 125 19.05 2.50 -2.14
CA LEU A 125 19.61 1.19 -2.45
C LEU A 125 18.48 0.16 -2.67
N PRO A 126 18.60 -0.72 -3.69
CA PRO A 126 17.59 -1.75 -3.97
C PRO A 126 17.45 -2.76 -2.82
N THR A 127 18.53 -2.98 -2.06
CA THR A 127 18.57 -3.88 -0.89
C THR A 127 17.74 -3.40 0.29
N THR A 128 17.39 -2.10 0.34
CA THR A 128 16.58 -1.54 1.44
C THR A 128 15.07 -1.71 1.23
N GLY A 129 14.64 -2.10 0.02
CA GLY A 129 13.22 -2.19 -0.34
C GLY A 129 12.51 -0.82 -0.42
N LYS A 130 13.28 0.28 -0.50
CA LYS A 130 12.76 1.65 -0.62
C LYS A 130 12.89 2.16 -2.05
N MET A 131 11.93 2.97 -2.47
CA MET A 131 11.89 3.60 -3.80
C MET A 131 11.44 5.05 -3.69
N ILE A 132 11.86 5.90 -4.64
CA ILE A 132 11.32 7.26 -4.79
C ILE A 132 9.94 7.14 -5.41
N LEU A 133 8.92 7.59 -4.68
CA LEU A 133 7.56 7.69 -5.18
C LEU A 133 7.27 9.12 -5.64
N TYR A 134 6.29 9.27 -6.52
CA TYR A 134 5.81 10.56 -7.01
C TYR A 134 4.36 10.74 -6.58
N ASP A 135 4.00 11.96 -6.16
CA ASP A 135 2.63 12.29 -5.81
C ASP A 135 1.73 12.25 -7.06
N GLY A 136 0.69 11.42 -7.02
CA GLY A 136 -0.29 11.31 -8.11
C GLY A 136 -1.14 12.56 -8.34
N ARG A 137 -1.12 13.54 -7.42
CA ARG A 137 -1.83 14.82 -7.58
C ARG A 137 -0.97 15.91 -8.20
N MET A 138 0.28 16.07 -7.74
CA MET A 138 1.17 17.16 -8.16
C MET A 138 2.22 16.74 -9.19
N GLY A 139 2.59 15.45 -9.22
CA GLY A 139 3.67 14.94 -10.07
C GLY A 139 5.07 15.13 -9.49
N GLU A 140 5.20 15.73 -8.31
CA GLU A 140 6.48 15.95 -7.63
C GLU A 140 6.94 14.70 -6.85
N PRO A 141 8.26 14.46 -6.70
CA PRO A 141 8.78 13.36 -5.89
C PRO A 141 8.58 13.62 -4.39
N PHE A 142 8.42 12.55 -3.59
CA PHE A 142 8.41 12.66 -2.13
C PHE A 142 9.81 13.01 -1.56
N ASP A 143 9.86 13.73 -0.44
CA ASP A 143 11.09 14.17 0.23
C ASP A 143 12.02 13.03 0.65
N GLN A 144 11.47 11.86 0.97
CA GLN A 144 12.21 10.69 1.43
C GLN A 144 11.75 9.42 0.70
N PRO A 145 12.66 8.46 0.45
CA PRO A 145 12.30 7.21 -0.19
C PRO A 145 11.42 6.36 0.72
N VAL A 146 10.35 5.80 0.13
CA VAL A 146 9.31 5.07 0.85
C VAL A 146 9.49 3.57 0.64
N THR A 147 9.27 2.77 1.68
CA THR A 147 9.28 1.30 1.56
C THR A 147 8.09 0.84 0.72
N VAL A 148 8.36 0.12 -0.37
CA VAL A 148 7.34 -0.42 -1.27
C VAL A 148 7.46 -1.94 -1.27
N GLY A 149 6.33 -2.63 -1.20
CA GLY A 149 6.31 -4.08 -1.22
C GLY A 149 4.91 -4.62 -1.49
N VAL A 150 4.85 -5.91 -1.79
CA VAL A 150 3.59 -6.63 -1.96
C VAL A 150 3.23 -7.25 -0.62
N ILE A 151 2.15 -6.75 -0.01
CA ILE A 151 1.57 -7.32 1.21
C ILE A 151 0.33 -8.14 0.86
N ASN A 152 0.18 -9.30 1.49
CA ASN A 152 -1.04 -10.09 1.37
C ASN A 152 -2.13 -9.49 2.29
N MET A 153 -3.14 -8.88 1.68
CA MET A 153 -4.23 -8.22 2.39
C MET A 153 -5.44 -9.15 2.52
N MET A 154 -5.90 -9.37 3.75
CA MET A 154 -7.13 -10.11 4.01
C MET A 154 -8.31 -9.15 4.21
N LYS A 155 -9.40 -9.38 3.47
CA LYS A 155 -10.67 -8.69 3.67
C LYS A 155 -11.48 -9.42 4.74
N LEU A 156 -11.76 -8.75 5.86
CA LEU A 156 -12.63 -9.29 6.90
C LEU A 156 -14.09 -9.34 6.46
N ALA A 157 -14.87 -10.26 7.04
CA ALA A 157 -16.30 -10.43 6.76
C ALA A 157 -17.18 -9.24 7.25
N HIS A 158 -16.60 -8.28 7.96
CA HIS A 158 -17.32 -7.12 8.51
C HIS A 158 -17.55 -6.04 7.45
N LEU A 159 -18.56 -6.22 6.62
CA LEU A 159 -18.93 -5.25 5.61
C LEU A 159 -19.71 -4.07 6.22
N VAL A 160 -19.50 -2.88 5.66
CA VAL A 160 -20.21 -1.65 6.07
C VAL A 160 -21.70 -1.78 5.77
N GLU A 161 -22.06 -2.38 4.63
CA GLU A 161 -23.45 -2.61 4.22
C GLU A 161 -24.25 -3.40 5.28
N ASP A 162 -23.62 -4.39 5.91
CA ASP A 162 -24.24 -5.17 6.98
C ASP A 162 -24.44 -4.35 8.26
N LYS A 163 -23.60 -3.34 8.50
CA LYS A 163 -23.62 -2.50 9.70
C LYS A 163 -24.50 -1.26 9.58
N VAL A 164 -24.74 -0.76 8.37
CA VAL A 164 -25.61 0.40 8.17
C VAL A 164 -27.05 0.01 8.52
N HIS A 165 -27.66 0.78 9.41
CA HIS A 165 -29.04 0.64 9.86
C HIS A 165 -29.59 2.00 10.27
N ALA A 166 -30.79 2.33 9.83
CA ALA A 166 -31.49 3.57 10.18
C ALA A 166 -32.97 3.30 10.36
N ARG A 167 -33.60 4.06 11.25
CA ARG A 167 -35.03 3.95 11.56
C ARG A 167 -35.62 5.34 11.78
N SER A 168 -36.78 5.58 11.18
CA SER A 168 -37.65 6.72 11.48
C SER A 168 -38.83 6.28 12.37
N THR A 169 -39.71 5.44 11.85
CA THR A 169 -40.80 4.77 12.57
C THR A 169 -40.76 3.26 12.29
N GLY A 170 -41.47 2.45 13.08
CA GLY A 170 -41.42 0.99 12.93
C GLY A 170 -42.26 0.26 13.98
N PRO A 171 -42.13 -1.08 14.08
CA PRO A 171 -42.86 -1.86 15.06
C PRO A 171 -42.40 -1.57 16.50
N TYR A 172 -43.34 -1.76 17.43
CA TYR A 172 -43.17 -1.56 18.87
C TYR A 172 -43.55 -2.83 19.62
N SER A 173 -42.93 -3.03 20.78
CA SER A 173 -43.23 -4.13 21.68
C SER A 173 -44.64 -3.98 22.27
N LEU A 174 -45.41 -5.07 22.31
CA LEU A 174 -46.75 -5.07 22.94
C LEU A 174 -46.68 -4.79 24.44
N VAL A 175 -45.62 -5.25 25.11
CA VAL A 175 -45.50 -5.17 26.58
C VAL A 175 -45.01 -3.80 27.02
N THR A 176 -43.87 -3.36 26.49
CA THR A 176 -43.21 -2.12 26.93
C THR A 176 -43.57 -0.90 26.08
N GLN A 177 -44.25 -1.08 24.96
CA GLN A 177 -44.54 -0.03 23.97
C GLN A 177 -43.30 0.67 23.37
N GLN A 178 -42.10 0.15 23.65
CA GLN A 178 -40.83 0.63 23.12
C GLN A 178 -40.52 0.07 21.73
N PRO A 179 -39.72 0.78 20.91
CA PRO A 179 -39.16 0.27 19.67
C PRO A 179 -38.53 -1.13 19.83
N LEU A 180 -38.78 -2.04 18.88
CA LEU A 180 -38.08 -3.34 18.86
C LEU A 180 -36.55 -3.15 18.70
N GLY A 181 -35.77 -4.16 19.09
CA GLY A 181 -34.32 -4.18 18.91
C GLY A 181 -33.88 -4.96 17.66
N GLY A 182 -32.73 -4.57 17.10
CA GLY A 182 -32.05 -5.30 16.03
C GLY A 182 -32.44 -4.89 14.61
N LYS A 183 -31.47 -4.98 13.69
CA LYS A 183 -31.62 -4.60 12.27
C LYS A 183 -32.74 -5.36 11.56
N ALA A 184 -32.88 -6.67 11.83
CA ALA A 184 -33.86 -7.54 11.19
C ALA A 184 -35.33 -7.13 11.47
N GLN A 185 -35.58 -6.46 12.60
CA GLN A 185 -36.94 -6.03 13.01
C GLN A 185 -37.14 -4.52 12.80
N PHE A 186 -36.28 -3.89 11.99
CA PHE A 186 -36.22 -2.43 11.86
C PHE A 186 -36.18 -1.74 13.23
N GLY A 187 -35.34 -2.28 14.13
CA GLY A 187 -35.29 -1.88 15.52
C GLY A 187 -34.72 -0.47 15.75
N GLY A 188 -35.05 0.12 16.89
CA GLY A 188 -34.45 1.38 17.33
C GLY A 188 -33.05 1.17 17.91
N GLN A 189 -32.28 2.25 18.00
CA GLN A 189 -31.03 2.25 18.74
C GLN A 189 -31.34 2.23 20.24
N ARG A 190 -30.56 1.47 21.01
CA ARG A 190 -30.63 1.54 22.47
C ARG A 190 -29.99 2.84 22.93
N PHE A 191 -30.78 3.66 23.61
CA PHE A 191 -30.31 4.82 24.36
C PHE A 191 -30.21 4.40 25.84
N GLY A 192 -29.00 4.30 26.37
CA GLY A 192 -28.72 3.79 27.70
C GLY A 192 -28.49 4.90 28.73
N GLU A 193 -28.16 4.47 29.94
CA GLU A 193 -27.93 5.36 31.09
C GLU A 193 -26.73 6.30 30.87
N MET A 194 -25.67 5.80 30.22
CA MET A 194 -24.49 6.61 29.91
C MET A 194 -24.81 7.74 28.93
N GLU A 195 -25.67 7.48 27.93
CA GLU A 195 -26.10 8.50 27.00
C GLU A 195 -27.06 9.52 27.64
N VAL A 196 -27.87 9.10 28.62
CA VAL A 196 -28.67 10.00 29.45
C VAL A 196 -27.76 10.96 30.22
N TRP A 197 -26.75 10.45 30.93
CA TRP A 197 -25.80 11.28 31.67
C TRP A 197 -25.10 12.30 30.78
N ALA A 198 -24.77 11.91 29.54
CA ALA A 198 -24.18 12.83 28.58
C ALA A 198 -25.11 14.02 28.29
N LEU A 199 -26.40 13.79 28.04
CA LEU A 199 -27.36 14.87 27.79
C LEU A 199 -27.66 15.71 29.04
N GLU A 200 -27.69 15.10 30.21
CA GLU A 200 -27.87 15.80 31.49
C GLU A 200 -26.70 16.75 31.77
N ALA A 201 -25.47 16.33 31.52
CA ALA A 201 -24.28 17.16 31.69
C ALA A 201 -24.30 18.40 30.79
N TYR A 202 -24.87 18.30 29.59
CA TYR A 202 -25.07 19.45 28.69
C TYR A 202 -26.30 20.30 29.03
N GLY A 203 -27.12 19.90 30.01
CA GLY A 203 -28.37 20.59 30.35
C GLY A 203 -29.43 20.52 29.24
N ALA A 204 -29.35 19.52 28.35
CA ALA A 204 -30.24 19.38 27.19
C ALA A 204 -31.59 18.75 27.58
N ALA A 205 -32.33 19.40 28.49
CA ALA A 205 -33.55 18.86 29.10
C ALA A 205 -34.64 18.48 28.07
N HIS A 206 -34.87 19.33 27.07
CA HIS A 206 -35.89 19.07 26.05
C HIS A 206 -35.51 17.90 25.12
N THR A 207 -34.24 17.77 24.74
CA THR A 207 -33.76 16.65 23.92
C THR A 207 -33.84 15.34 24.70
N LEU A 208 -33.45 15.35 25.98
CA LEU A 208 -33.55 14.18 26.84
C LEU A 208 -35.01 13.75 27.03
N GLN A 209 -35.90 14.71 27.33
CA GLN A 209 -37.33 14.45 27.43
C GLN A 209 -37.88 13.84 26.14
N GLU A 210 -37.50 14.38 24.97
CA GLU A 210 -37.94 13.87 23.67
C GLU A 210 -37.50 12.41 23.44
N MET A 211 -36.24 12.09 23.74
CA MET A 211 -35.67 10.74 23.58
C MET A 211 -36.35 9.72 24.49
N LEU A 212 -36.62 10.09 25.74
CA LEU A 212 -37.20 9.18 26.73
C LEU A 212 -38.72 9.00 26.57
N THR A 213 -39.43 9.99 26.00
CA THR A 213 -40.91 9.99 25.94
C THR A 213 -41.43 9.80 24.51
N VAL A 214 -41.60 10.89 23.75
CA VAL A 214 -42.28 10.90 22.44
C VAL A 214 -41.57 10.09 21.36
N LYS A 215 -40.27 9.79 21.50
CA LYS A 215 -39.53 8.90 20.60
C LYS A 215 -39.51 7.44 21.05
N SER A 216 -39.98 7.15 22.27
CA SER A 216 -39.89 5.83 22.90
C SER A 216 -41.26 5.29 23.31
N ASP A 217 -41.71 5.59 24.52
CA ASP A 217 -42.80 4.89 25.22
C ASP A 217 -44.16 5.62 25.20
N ASP A 218 -44.20 6.93 25.00
CA ASP A 218 -45.45 7.69 24.94
C ASP A 218 -46.20 7.45 23.61
N VAL A 219 -47.15 6.51 23.65
CA VAL A 219 -47.97 6.10 22.52
C VAL A 219 -48.80 7.24 21.95
N MET A 220 -49.33 8.14 22.78
CA MET A 220 -50.14 9.26 22.31
C MET A 220 -49.26 10.42 21.86
N GLY A 221 -48.20 10.72 22.61
CA GLY A 221 -47.24 11.78 22.32
C GLY A 221 -46.55 11.57 20.98
N ARG A 222 -46.14 10.33 20.66
CA ARG A 222 -45.48 10.04 19.38
C ARG A 222 -46.38 10.27 18.17
N VAL A 223 -47.67 9.92 18.25
CA VAL A 223 -48.64 10.12 17.15
C VAL A 223 -48.88 11.61 16.93
N LYS A 224 -49.13 12.36 18.02
CA LYS A 224 -49.31 13.82 17.95
C LYS A 224 -48.08 14.52 17.40
N THR A 225 -46.88 14.12 17.84
CA THR A 225 -45.62 14.69 17.38
C THR A 225 -45.39 14.39 15.90
N TYR A 226 -45.67 13.16 15.46
CA TYR A 226 -45.59 12.81 14.05
C TYR A 226 -46.56 13.63 13.19
N GLU A 227 -47.82 13.78 13.62
CA GLU A 227 -48.79 14.63 12.93
C GLU A 227 -48.38 16.10 12.87
N ALA A 228 -47.81 16.63 13.96
CA ALA A 228 -47.31 17.99 14.00
C ALA A 228 -46.15 18.19 13.01
N ILE A 229 -45.17 17.28 12.98
CA ILE A 229 -44.05 17.33 12.04
C ILE A 229 -44.54 17.29 10.58
N VAL A 230 -45.58 16.51 10.28
CA VAL A 230 -46.16 16.43 8.93
C VAL A 230 -46.91 17.70 8.54
N LYS A 231 -47.54 18.39 9.50
CA LYS A 231 -48.31 19.62 9.26
C LYS A 231 -47.45 20.89 9.19
N GLY A 232 -46.25 20.87 9.77
CA GLY A 232 -45.34 22.02 9.87
C GLY A 232 -45.72 22.96 11.02
#